data_AF-A0A6G1ILD2-F1
#
_entry.id   AF-A0A6G1ILD2-F1
#
_cell.length_a   1.000
_cell.length_b   1.000
_cell.length_c   1.000
_cell.angle_alpha   90.00
_cell.angle_beta   90.00
_cell.angle_gamma   90.00
#
_symmetry.space_group_name_H-M   'P 1'
#
loop_
_entity.id
_entity.type
_entity.pdbx_description
1 polymer ?
#
loop_
_entity_poly.entity_id
_entity_poly.type
_entity_poly.pdbx_seq_one_letter_code
_entity_poly.pdbx_strand_id
1 'polypeptide(L)'
;DNHGSHITGEAIMWAIDYKIALVAYTPYTTHFFQPLNVGLFSPLQTAYSTEVLNAAEFSGKLRVSKEQLEYYSRTRAKAFTLENIK
;
A
#
# COMPACT_ATOMS: atom_id res chain seq x y z
N ASP A 1 6.33 7.78 5.79
CA ASP A 1 5.32 8.51 6.58
C ASP A 1 5.96 8.99 7.89
N ASN A 2 5.35 9.92 8.62
CA ASN A 2 5.88 10.40 9.91
C ASN A 2 5.54 9.42 11.05
N HIS A 3 5.56 8.11 10.77
CA HIS A 3 5.31 7.11 11.77
C HIS A 3 6.43 7.12 12.81
N GLY A 4 6.11 6.89 14.09
CA GLY A 4 7.07 7.02 15.19
C GLY A 4 8.33 6.15 15.02
N SER A 5 8.22 5.00 14.36
CA SER A 5 9.35 4.13 14.04
C SER A 5 10.32 4.71 13.00
N HIS A 6 9.91 5.70 12.21
CA HIS A 6 10.71 6.28 11.11
C HIS A 6 11.41 7.59 11.51
N ILE A 7 11.12 8.14 12.69
CA ILE A 7 11.63 9.44 13.15
C ILE A 7 12.53 9.31 14.39
N THR A 8 13.08 8.11 14.63
CA THR A 8 14.05 7.91 15.70
C THR A 8 15.35 8.65 15.38
N GLY A 9 16.08 9.09 16.41
CA GLY A 9 17.38 9.73 16.21
C GLY A 9 18.35 8.88 15.41
N GLU A 10 18.34 7.56 15.62
CA GLU A 10 19.15 6.59 14.87
C GLU A 10 18.79 6.56 13.38
N ALA A 11 17.49 6.50 13.04
CA ALA A 11 17.06 6.51 11.64
C ALA A 11 17.45 7.82 10.93
N ILE A 12 17.34 8.95 11.63
CA ILE A 12 17.71 10.28 11.10
C ILE A 12 19.23 10.37 10.90
N MET A 13 20.02 9.96 11.90
CA MET A 13 21.49 9.94 11.78
C MET A 13 21.93 9.06 10.62
N TRP A 14 21.34 7.87 10.48
CA TRP A 14 21.62 6.98 9.35
C TRP A 14 21.29 7.66 8.01
N ALA A 15 20.14 8.32 7.90
CA ALA A 15 19.81 9.03 6.66
C ALA A 15 20.82 10.15 6.34
N ILE A 16 21.31 10.87 7.35
CA ILE A 16 22.34 11.91 7.19
C ILE A 16 23.66 11.30 6.69
N ASP A 17 24.13 10.23 7.33
CA ASP A 17 25.40 9.57 7.01
C ASP A 17 25.42 9.05 5.56
N TYR A 18 24.28 8.56 5.08
CA TYR A 18 24.12 8.04 3.72
C TYR A 18 23.58 9.08 2.72
N LYS A 19 23.48 10.36 3.12
CA LYS A 19 23.02 11.48 2.27
C LYS A 19 21.62 11.25 1.68
N ILE A 20 20.74 10.64 2.45
CA ILE A 20 19.35 10.38 2.09
C ILE A 20 18.49 11.55 2.54
N ALA A 21 17.80 12.18 1.59
CA ALA A 21 16.84 13.23 1.88
C ALA A 21 15.57 12.64 2.50
N LEU A 22 15.28 13.00 3.76
CA LEU A 22 14.04 12.64 4.42
C LEU A 22 12.95 13.66 4.08
N VAL A 23 11.84 13.18 3.52
CA VAL A 23 10.66 14.00 3.22
C VAL A 23 9.58 13.69 4.26
N ALA A 24 9.22 14.70 5.05
CA ALA A 24 8.11 14.62 5.99
C ALA A 24 6.82 15.12 5.34
N TYR A 25 5.74 14.36 5.48
CA TYR A 25 4.42 14.78 5.02
C TYR A 25 3.73 15.66 6.06
N THR A 26 2.78 16.50 5.63
CA THR A 26 1.86 17.12 6.58
C THR A 26 0.99 16.06 7.27
N PRO A 27 0.50 16.30 8.49
CA PRO A 27 -0.36 15.34 9.17
C PRO A 27 -1.56 14.91 8.31
N TYR A 28 -1.89 13.61 8.36
CA TYR A 28 -3.03 12.99 7.67
C TYR A 28 -3.02 13.02 6.13
N THR A 29 -1.93 13.42 5.48
CA THR A 29 -1.90 13.53 4.01
C THR A 29 -1.16 12.40 3.29
N THR A 30 -0.75 11.35 4.03
CA THR A 30 -0.06 10.18 3.47
C THR A 30 -0.86 9.51 2.34
N HIS A 31 -2.19 9.50 2.41
CA HIS A 31 -3.04 8.91 1.37
C HIS A 31 -3.02 9.70 0.05
N PHE A 32 -2.59 10.97 0.08
CA PHE A 32 -2.57 11.88 -1.06
C PHE A 32 -1.15 12.11 -1.61
N PHE A 33 -0.17 12.29 -0.73
CA PHE A 33 1.19 12.64 -1.14
C PHE A 33 2.17 11.46 -1.19
N GLN A 34 1.87 10.32 -0.54
CA GLN A 34 2.79 9.19 -0.58
C GLN A 34 2.64 8.46 -1.92
N PRO A 35 3.66 8.46 -2.79
CA PRO A 35 3.54 7.86 -4.12
C PRO A 35 3.17 6.38 -4.06
N LEU A 36 3.68 5.67 -3.06
CA LEU A 36 3.34 4.26 -2.82
C LEU A 36 1.85 4.05 -2.53
N ASN A 37 1.22 4.97 -1.81
CA ASN A 37 -0.21 4.87 -1.51
C ASN A 37 -1.07 5.16 -2.74
N VAL A 38 -0.71 6.18 -3.51
CA VAL A 38 -1.49 6.62 -4.68
C VAL A 38 -1.25 5.70 -5.88
N GLY A 39 0.01 5.41 -6.20
CA GLY A 39 0.39 4.66 -7.39
C GLY A 39 0.19 3.16 -7.28
N LEU A 40 0.46 2.57 -6.11
CA LEU A 40 0.45 1.10 -5.96
C LEU A 40 -0.67 0.58 -5.06
N PHE A 41 -0.82 1.13 -3.86
CA PHE A 41 -1.77 0.58 -2.90
C PHE A 41 -3.23 0.91 -3.23
N SER A 42 -3.51 2.09 -3.80
CA SER A 42 -4.86 2.45 -4.23
C SER A 42 -5.36 1.53 -5.37
N PRO A 43 -4.64 1.34 -6.49
CA PRO A 43 -5.06 0.38 -7.53
C PRO A 43 -5.17 -1.06 -7.02
N LEU A 44 -4.27 -1.47 -6.13
CA LEU A 44 -4.34 -2.78 -5.47
C LEU A 44 -5.61 -2.93 -4.64
N GLN A 45 -5.94 -1.92 -3.81
CA GLN A 45 -7.14 -1.93 -2.97
C GLN A 45 -8.40 -2.01 -3.82
N THR A 46 -8.48 -1.25 -4.91
CA THR A 46 -9.60 -1.32 -5.86
C THR A 46 -9.74 -2.71 -6.46
N ALA A 47 -8.66 -3.24 -7.05
CA ALA A 47 -8.68 -4.56 -7.70
C ALA A 47 -9.02 -5.69 -6.70
N TYR A 48 -8.43 -5.64 -5.51
CA TYR A 48 -8.72 -6.60 -4.44
C TYR A 48 -10.18 -6.55 -4.00
N SER A 49 -10.72 -5.34 -3.80
CA SER A 49 -12.12 -5.17 -3.38
C SER A 49 -13.08 -5.70 -4.45
N THR A 50 -12.81 -5.46 -5.73
CA THR A 50 -13.60 -6.02 -6.84
C THR A 50 -13.62 -7.55 -6.83
N GLU A 51 -12.46 -8.20 -6.72
CA GLU A 51 -12.37 -9.66 -6.72
C GLU A 51 -13.10 -10.28 -5.50
N VAL A 52 -12.95 -9.66 -4.32
CA VAL A 52 -13.64 -10.12 -3.10
C VAL A 52 -15.15 -9.94 -3.21
N LEU A 53 -15.62 -8.81 -3.74
CA LEU A 53 -17.06 -8.56 -3.91
C LEU A 53 -17.67 -9.54 -4.92
N ASN A 54 -17.01 -9.77 -6.04
CA ASN A 54 -17.44 -10.75 -7.03
C ASN A 54 -17.55 -12.15 -6.40
N ALA A 55 -16.53 -12.60 -5.66
CA ALA A 55 -16.56 -13.89 -4.99
C ALA A 55 -17.67 -13.98 -3.92
N ALA A 56 -17.92 -12.89 -3.19
CA ALA A 56 -18.98 -12.81 -2.19
C ALA A 56 -20.39 -12.88 -2.82
N GLU A 57 -20.59 -12.28 -3.99
CA GLU A 57 -21.85 -12.33 -4.74
C GLU A 57 -22.21 -13.77 -5.13
N PHE A 58 -21.23 -14.57 -5.58
CA PHE A 58 -21.45 -15.97 -5.94
C PHE A 58 -21.62 -16.92 -4.75
N SER A 59 -21.00 -16.60 -3.60
CA SER A 59 -20.97 -17.50 -2.43
C SER A 59 -21.95 -17.13 -1.32
N GLY A 60 -22.52 -15.92 -1.35
CA GLY A 60 -23.38 -15.37 -0.31
C GLY A 60 -22.67 -15.10 1.03
N LYS A 61 -21.33 -15.17 1.08
CA LYS A 61 -20.55 -15.03 2.32
C LYS A 61 -19.32 -14.15 2.10
N LEU A 62 -19.30 -12.98 2.74
CA LEU A 62 -18.07 -12.21 2.99
C LEU A 62 -17.32 -12.83 4.16
N ARG A 63 -16.63 -13.95 3.93
CA ARG A 63 -15.80 -14.55 4.98
C ARG A 63 -14.35 -14.16 4.77
N VAL A 64 -13.74 -13.56 5.80
CA VAL A 64 -12.28 -13.44 5.89
C VAL A 64 -11.72 -14.85 6.03
N SER A 65 -11.05 -15.34 4.99
CA SER A 65 -10.53 -16.71 4.89
C SER A 65 -9.14 -16.69 4.24
N LYS A 66 -8.43 -17.81 4.28
CA LYS A 66 -7.13 -17.95 3.59
C LYS A 66 -7.25 -17.77 2.07
N GLU A 67 -8.44 -17.95 1.48
CA GLU A 67 -8.69 -17.75 0.05
C GLU A 67 -8.47 -16.28 -0.36
N GLN A 68 -8.61 -15.34 0.58
CA GLN A 68 -8.29 -13.93 0.35
C GLN A 68 -6.81 -13.70 0.01
N LEU A 69 -5.91 -14.57 0.48
CA LEU A 69 -4.50 -14.50 0.10
C LEU A 69 -4.30 -14.78 -1.39
N GLU A 70 -5.14 -15.64 -1.98
CA GLU A 70 -5.11 -15.91 -3.42
C GLU A 70 -5.65 -14.73 -4.22
N TYR A 71 -6.71 -14.07 -3.75
CA TYR A 71 -7.21 -12.83 -4.37
C TYR A 71 -6.14 -11.74 -4.31
N TYR A 72 -5.53 -11.54 -3.14
CA TYR A 72 -4.42 -10.60 -2.96
C TYR A 72 -3.24 -10.89 -3.90
N SER A 73 -2.81 -12.16 -3.97
CA SER A 73 -1.68 -12.54 -4.82
C SER A 73 -1.95 -12.24 -6.30
N ARG A 74 -3.16 -12.54 -6.78
CA ARG A 74 -3.59 -12.25 -8.16
C ARG A 74 -3.70 -10.75 -8.43
N THR A 75 -4.30 -9.99 -7.52
CA THR A 75 -4.49 -8.54 -7.73
C THR A 75 -3.21 -7.76 -7.55
N ARG A 76 -2.28 -8.22 -6.71
CA ARG A 76 -0.94 -7.64 -6.61
C ARG A 76 -0.19 -7.71 -7.94
N ALA A 77 -0.25 -8.85 -8.65
CA ALA A 77 0.36 -8.97 -9.97
C ALA A 77 -0.28 -8.03 -11.01
N LYS A 78 -1.60 -7.79 -10.92
CA LYS A 78 -2.33 -6.86 -11.80
C LYS A 78 -2.06 -5.39 -11.47
N ALA A 79 -1.88 -5.05 -10.19
CA ALA A 79 -1.72 -3.67 -9.72
C ALA A 79 -0.27 -3.18 -9.79
N PHE A 80 0.73 -4.06 -9.65
CA PHE A 80 2.14 -3.65 -9.58
C PHE A 80 2.78 -3.69 -10.96
N THR A 81 2.25 -2.89 -11.88
CA THR A 81 2.71 -2.76 -13.27
C THR A 81 3.58 -1.51 -13.42
N LEU A 82 4.38 -1.44 -14.49
CA LEU A 82 5.16 -0.23 -14.82
C LEU A 82 4.28 1.02 -15.00
N GLU A 83 3.01 0.85 -15.35
CA GLU A 83 2.07 1.97 -15.47
C GLU A 83 1.70 2.58 -14.11
N ASN A 84 1.63 1.75 -13.07
CA ASN A 84 1.31 2.15 -11.71
C ASN A 84 2.57 2.52 -10.90
N ILE A 85 3.76 2.10 -11.37
CA ILE A 85 5.07 2.52 -10.89
C ILE A 85 5.54 3.71 -11.74
N LYS A 86 4.98 4.89 -11.48
CA LYS A 86 5.39 6.16 -12.10
C LYS A 86 6.10 7.06 -11.11
#